data_AF-A0A7C4GTP8-F1
#
_entry.id   AF-A0A7C4GTP8-F1
#
_cell.length_a   1.000
_cell.length_b   1.000
_cell.length_c   1.000
_cell.angle_alpha   90.00
_cell.angle_beta   90.00
_cell.angle_gamma   90.00
#
_symmetry.space_group_name_H-M   'P 1'
#
loop_
_entity.id
_entity.type
_entity.pdbx_description
1 polymer ?
#
loop_
_entity_poly.entity_id
_entity_poly.type
_entity_poly.pdbx_seq_one_letter_code
_entity_poly.pdbx_strand_id
1 'polypeptide(L)'
;PFIYREVSAISRPEILLQLLWIAALPGAVAYYMWNKAVSIVGSGTAAPYSNLLPVFTALLGYVILGEKLGFGDIIGGLLIVGGSAISTIPRKPGNRISSNT
;
A
#
# COMPACT_ATOMS: atom_id res chain seq x y z
N PRO A 1 2.17 -27.05 -22.61
CA PRO A 1 3.54 -27.49 -22.20
C PRO A 1 4.25 -26.62 -21.15
N PHE A 2 3.95 -25.32 -21.05
CA PHE A 2 4.63 -24.42 -20.08
C PHE A 2 4.11 -24.50 -18.63
N ILE A 3 2.82 -24.75 -18.42
CA ILE A 3 2.18 -24.69 -17.08
C ILE A 3 2.64 -25.84 -16.16
N TYR A 4 2.95 -27.01 -16.70
CA TYR A 4 3.25 -28.21 -15.89
C TYR A 4 4.60 -28.14 -15.15
N ARG A 5 5.55 -27.33 -15.63
CA ARG A 5 6.85 -27.12 -14.98
C ARG A 5 6.76 -26.23 -13.74
N GLU A 6 5.83 -25.27 -13.74
CA GLU A 6 5.60 -24.39 -12.59
C GLU A 6 4.87 -25.13 -11.47
N VAL A 7 3.89 -25.97 -11.81
CA VAL A 7 3.11 -26.73 -10.80
C VAL A 7 3.99 -27.74 -10.06
N SER A 8 4.93 -28.39 -10.75
CA SER A 8 5.91 -29.27 -10.10
C SER A 8 6.96 -28.51 -9.29
N ALA A 9 7.19 -27.23 -9.59
CA ALA A 9 7.99 -26.34 -8.75
C ALA A 9 7.24 -25.95 -7.46
N ILE A 10 5.92 -25.71 -7.50
CA ILE A 10 5.12 -25.39 -6.30
C ILE A 10 5.08 -26.55 -5.29
N SER A 11 5.24 -27.80 -5.76
CA SER A 11 5.36 -28.97 -4.87
C SER A 11 6.61 -28.95 -3.98
N ARG A 12 7.55 -28.03 -4.21
CA ARG A 12 8.70 -27.79 -3.34
C ARG A 12 8.21 -27.26 -1.99
N PRO A 13 8.49 -27.94 -0.87
CA PRO A 13 8.05 -27.49 0.45
C PRO A 13 8.58 -26.10 0.80
N GLU A 14 9.71 -25.68 0.25
CA GLU A 14 10.26 -24.34 0.44
C GLU A 14 9.35 -23.24 -0.13
N ILE A 15 8.78 -23.46 -1.33
CA ILE A 15 7.90 -22.47 -1.99
C ILE A 15 6.55 -22.39 -1.27
N LEU A 16 6.02 -23.53 -0.85
CA LEU A 16 4.79 -23.59 -0.03
C LEU A 16 4.96 -22.82 1.28
N LEU A 17 6.11 -22.98 1.95
CA LEU A 17 6.39 -22.28 3.21
C LEU A 17 6.53 -20.77 3.00
N GLN A 18 7.23 -20.33 1.94
CA GLN A 18 7.35 -18.91 1.59
C GLN A 18 5.98 -18.30 1.26
N LEU A 19 5.15 -19.00 0.50
CA LEU A 19 3.79 -18.57 0.15
C LEU A 19 2.92 -18.43 1.40
N LEU A 20 3.00 -19.40 2.32
CA LEU A 20 2.25 -19.37 3.57
C LEU A 20 2.71 -18.23 4.47
N TRP A 21 4.01 -17.95 4.52
CA TRP A 21 4.57 -16.82 5.26
C TRP A 21 4.06 -15.47 4.76
N ILE A 22 4.12 -15.21 3.45
CA ILE A 22 3.63 -13.94 2.86
C ILE A 22 2.10 -13.85 2.90
N ALA A 23 1.38 -14.96 2.77
CA ALA A 23 -0.08 -14.96 2.84
C ALA A 23 -0.60 -14.71 4.26
N ALA A 24 0.07 -15.27 5.28
CA ALA A 24 -0.37 -15.13 6.66
C ALA A 24 -0.06 -13.73 7.22
N LEU A 25 1.18 -13.26 7.12
CA LEU A 25 1.62 -12.02 7.76
C LEU A 25 1.19 -10.76 6.98
N PRO A 26 1.83 -10.39 5.85
CA PRO A 26 1.45 -9.20 5.11
C PRO A 26 0.10 -9.36 4.38
N GLY A 27 -0.34 -10.59 4.12
CA GLY A 27 -1.70 -10.85 3.64
C GLY A 27 -2.72 -10.67 4.75
N ALA A 28 -3.02 -11.72 5.51
CA ALA A 28 -4.16 -11.73 6.43
C ALA A 28 -4.05 -10.70 7.57
N VAL A 29 -2.90 -10.63 8.26
CA VAL A 29 -2.75 -9.76 9.44
C VAL A 29 -2.76 -8.29 9.04
N ALA A 30 -1.98 -7.89 8.02
CA ALA A 30 -1.94 -6.50 7.61
C ALA A 30 -3.29 -6.03 7.06
N TYR A 31 -4.00 -6.87 6.28
CA TYR A 31 -5.33 -6.52 5.79
C TYR A 31 -6.33 -6.36 6.93
N TYR A 32 -6.31 -7.25 7.93
CA TYR A 32 -7.15 -7.12 9.10
C TYR A 32 -6.86 -5.83 9.88
N MET A 33 -5.59 -5.52 10.11
CA MET A 33 -5.17 -4.28 10.78
C MET A 33 -5.61 -3.03 10.00
N TRP A 34 -5.46 -3.03 8.67
CA TRP A 34 -5.91 -1.93 7.83
C TRP A 34 -7.42 -1.72 7.93
N ASN A 35 -8.21 -2.78 7.80
CA ASN A 35 -9.67 -2.68 7.92
C ASN A 35 -10.09 -2.17 9.30
N LYS A 36 -9.43 -2.64 10.36
CA LYS A 36 -9.67 -2.16 11.73
C LYS A 36 -9.29 -0.69 11.89
N ALA A 37 -8.13 -0.27 11.37
CA ALA A 37 -7.69 1.12 11.40
C ALA A 37 -8.67 2.04 10.65
N VAL A 38 -9.13 1.62 9.47
CA VAL A 38 -10.14 2.35 8.68
C VAL A 38 -11.47 2.44 9.45
N SER A 39 -11.88 1.40 10.17
CA SER A 39 -13.11 1.43 10.98
C SER A 39 -13.03 2.39 12.18
N ILE A 40 -11.83 2.58 12.76
CA ILE A 40 -11.62 3.46 13.92
C ILE A 40 -11.45 4.91 13.48
N VAL A 41 -10.67 5.14 12.41
CA VAL A 41 -10.24 6.48 11.97
C VAL A 41 -11.20 7.07 10.91
N GLY A 42 -12.05 6.24 10.31
CA GLY A 42 -12.99 6.62 9.25
C GLY A 42 -12.33 6.70 7.87
N SER A 43 -13.06 6.28 6.83
CA SER A 43 -12.61 6.22 5.44
C SER A 43 -12.02 7.55 4.91
N GLY A 44 -12.64 8.68 5.26
CA GLY A 44 -12.21 10.00 4.80
C GLY A 44 -10.85 10.46 5.33
N THR A 45 -10.47 10.02 6.53
CA THR A 45 -9.19 10.34 7.17
C THR A 45 -8.13 9.26 6.96
N ALA A 46 -8.52 8.05 6.52
CA ALA A 46 -7.60 6.95 6.20
C ALA A 46 -6.96 7.09 4.80
N ALA A 47 -7.65 7.72 3.83
CA ALA A 47 -7.16 7.87 2.47
C ALA A 47 -5.76 8.51 2.35
N PRO A 48 -5.39 9.55 3.14
CA PRO A 48 -4.04 10.10 3.12
C PRO A 48 -2.96 9.14 3.63
N TYR A 49 -3.28 8.22 4.55
CA TYR A 49 -2.30 7.28 5.13
C TYR A 49 -1.77 6.27 4.11
N SER A 50 -2.57 5.91 3.10
CA SER A 50 -2.11 5.08 1.99
C SER A 50 -0.98 5.72 1.19
N ASN A 51 -0.87 7.06 1.21
CA ASN A 51 0.22 7.76 0.56
C ASN A 51 1.51 7.78 1.41
N LEU A 52 1.42 7.52 2.71
CA LEU A 52 2.61 7.34 3.55
C LEU A 52 3.29 6.00 3.31
N LEU A 53 2.56 4.95 2.89
CA LEU A 53 3.15 3.64 2.55
C LEU A 53 4.38 3.79 1.63
N PRO A 54 4.27 4.39 0.44
CA PRO A 54 5.41 4.51 -0.46
C PRO A 54 6.57 5.35 0.11
N VAL A 55 6.29 6.35 0.96
CA VAL A 55 7.33 7.12 1.67
C VAL A 55 8.08 6.25 2.67
N PHE A 56 7.36 5.48 3.49
CA PHE A 56 7.96 4.54 4.43
C PHE A 56 8.69 3.40 3.72
N THR A 57 8.15 2.88 2.61
CA THR A 57 8.82 1.86 1.79
C THR A 57 10.14 2.37 1.24
N ALA A 58 10.19 3.59 0.70
CA ALA A 58 11.43 4.20 0.21
C ALA A 58 12.45 4.44 1.35
N LEU A 59 11.97 4.93 2.49
CA LEU A 59 12.82 5.16 3.67
C LEU A 59 13.41 3.86 4.21
N LEU A 60 12.57 2.82 4.35
CA LEU A 60 13.00 1.51 4.82
C LEU A 60 13.91 0.82 3.79
N GLY A 61 13.67 0.99 2.49
CA GLY A 61 14.60 0.53 1.45
C GLY A 61 15.98 1.15 1.59
N TYR A 62 16.05 2.47 1.80
CA TYR A 62 17.31 3.17 2.05
C TYR A 62 18.02 2.67 3.33
N VAL A 63 17.29 2.58 4.45
CA VAL A 63 17.89 2.26 5.76
C VAL A 63 18.22 0.78 5.93
N ILE A 64 17.30 -0.12 5.54
CA ILE A 64 17.44 -1.58 5.73
C ILE A 64 18.26 -2.20 4.61
N LEU A 65 18.02 -1.80 3.36
CA LEU A 65 18.66 -2.41 2.20
C LEU A 65 19.99 -1.73 1.84
N GLY A 66 20.23 -0.51 2.36
CA GLY A 66 21.45 0.25 2.13
C GLY A 66 21.61 0.74 0.68
N GLU A 67 20.52 0.75 -0.09
CA GLU A 67 20.53 1.23 -1.47
C GLU A 67 20.88 2.71 -1.50
N LYS A 68 21.81 3.11 -2.37
CA LYS A 68 22.07 4.53 -2.59
C LYS A 68 20.90 5.10 -3.38
N LEU A 69 20.04 5.88 -2.71
CA LEU A 69 18.94 6.62 -3.33
C LEU A 69 19.41 7.30 -4.61
N GLY A 70 19.02 6.73 -5.75
CA GLY A 70 19.36 7.25 -7.06
C GLY A 70 18.47 8.43 -7.40
N PHE A 71 18.78 9.10 -8.51
CA PHE A 71 17.91 10.16 -9.04
C PHE A 71 16.47 9.66 -9.27
N GLY A 72 16.30 8.38 -9.62
CA GLY A 72 14.99 7.75 -9.80
C GLY A 72 14.16 7.70 -8.51
N ASP A 73 14.77 7.33 -7.38
CA ASP A 73 14.08 7.25 -6.08
C ASP A 73 13.67 8.64 -5.58
N ILE A 74 14.50 9.66 -5.85
CA ILE A 74 14.20 11.05 -5.52
C ILE A 74 12.99 11.55 -6.33
N ILE A 75 12.98 11.30 -7.64
CA ILE A 75 11.87 11.68 -8.52
C ILE A 75 10.59 10.93 -8.12
N GLY A 76 10.69 9.63 -7.85
CA GLY A 76 9.58 8.81 -7.36
C GLY A 76 9.01 9.35 -6.06
N GLY A 77 9.88 9.64 -5.07
CA GLY A 77 9.49 10.23 -3.79
C GLY A 77 8.80 11.58 -3.94
N LEU A 78 9.33 12.47 -4.80
CA LEU A 78 8.70 13.75 -5.13
C LEU A 78 7.31 13.58 -5.75
N LEU A 79 7.16 12.61 -6.65
CA LEU A 79 5.91 12.35 -7.35
C LEU A 79 4.85 11.76 -6.40
N ILE A 80 5.26 10.88 -5.49
CA ILE A 80 4.41 10.34 -4.41
C ILE A 80 3.92 11.46 -3.49
N VAL A 81 4.84 12.30 -3.00
CA VAL A 81 4.51 13.41 -2.09
C VAL A 81 3.60 14.43 -2.81
N GLY A 82 3.93 14.78 -4.06
CA GLY A 82 3.13 15.68 -4.88
C GLY A 82 1.72 15.15 -5.17
N GLY A 83 1.61 13.89 -5.58
CA GLY A 83 0.32 13.24 -5.83
C GLY A 83 -0.54 13.11 -4.57
N SER A 84 0.09 12.76 -3.45
CA SER A 84 -0.56 12.70 -2.13
C SER A 84 -1.13 14.05 -1.69
N ALA A 85 -0.34 15.12 -1.86
CA ALA A 85 -0.75 16.46 -1.49
C ALA A 85 -1.99 16.90 -2.27
N ILE A 86 -2.06 16.60 -3.58
CA ILE A 86 -3.22 16.88 -4.43
C ILE A 86 -4.43 16.05 -4.00
N SER A 87 -4.23 14.76 -3.71
CA SER A 87 -5.31 13.82 -3.34
C SER A 87 -5.95 14.16 -1.99
N THR A 88 -5.19 14.77 -1.08
CA THR A 88 -5.65 15.14 0.27
C THR A 88 -6.45 16.46 0.28
N ILE A 89 -6.46 17.23 -0.81
CA ILE A 89 -7.23 18.48 -0.87
C ILE A 89 -8.72 18.13 -0.70
N PRO A 90 -9.37 18.54 0.41
CA PRO A 90 -10.77 18.23 0.64
C PRO A 90 -11.61 18.88 -0.46
N ARG A 91 -12.29 18.06 -1.26
CA ARG A 91 -13.30 18.55 -2.20
C ARG A 91 -14.38 19.24 -1.40
N LYS A 92 -14.50 20.57 -1.59
CA LYS A 92 -15.52 21.42 -0.97
C LYS A 92 -16.88 20.72 -1.14
N PRO A 93 -17.66 20.49 -0.07
CA PRO A 93 -18.95 19.83 -0.19
C PRO A 93 -19.80 20.64 -1.16
N GLY A 94 -20.15 20.04 -2.29
CA GLY A 94 -21.10 20.63 -3.23
C GLY A 94 -22.36 20.93 -2.45
N ASN A 95 -22.75 22.20 -2.45
CA ASN A 95 -23.92 22.76 -1.78
C ASN A 95 -25.13 21.85 -2.07
N ARG A 96 -25.45 20.92 -1.17
CA ARG A 96 -26.71 20.17 -1.23
C ARG A 96 -27.78 21.21 -0.97
N ILE A 97 -28.32 21.74 -2.07
CA ILE A 97 -29.47 22.63 -2.05
C ILE A 97 -30.52 21.94 -1.20
N SER A 98 -30.89 22.61 -0.11
CA SER A 98 -32.07 22.36 0.67
C SER A 98 -33.27 22.19 -0.28
N SER A 99 -33.61 20.96 -0.67
CA SER A 99 -34.94 20.65 -1.19
C SER A 99 -35.86 20.50 0.02
N ASN A 100 -36.20 21.64 0.59
CA ASN A 100 -37.29 21.78 1.52
C ASN A 100 -38.58 21.72 0.70
N THR A 101 -39.24 20.55 0.61
CA THR A 101 -40.70 20.43 0.45
C THR A 101 -41.14 19.02 0.85
#